data_AF-A0AAW1DLH1-F1
#
_entry.id   AF-A0AAW1DLH1-F1
#
_cell.length_a   1.000
_cell.length_b   1.000
_cell.length_c   1.000
_cell.angle_alpha   90.00
_cell.angle_beta   90.00
_cell.angle_gamma   90.00
#
_symmetry.space_group_name_H-M   'P 1'
#
loop_
_entity.id
_entity.type
_entity.pdbx_description
1 polymer ?
#
loop_
_entity_poly.entity_id
_entity_poly.type
_entity_poly.pdbx_seq_one_letter_code
_entity_poly.pdbx_strand_id
1 'polypeptide(L)'
;MNFTYGFPNCDYDVVLAEENDTVSCIDNKLMSDTVLGIKCIKDIDPFQFSVPPVNYLRKCCPINRGYDTSLQSCWSDRTEYHTGLPQDLVNILIPGYDGVVDIRTGSPICEPDEVLVDHLVPYSRVRREKSESIVIKLKEGLNETILNPDEACLDLTERHNILVLRVCQNEWTACRPRGRHTCIRKCCPDGESYVNHVCAPSTSVIKPLELYNFTADGSKIPVEHIRPALFYGDLCQDKYFLNPEEDPADEFSIGIDGLIHYAVGMLEYNYCIENTNSSEDGLQGDYVFVCFKDEEDPYSHKTFYSYIMIISCISLTITLVVYTCLPQLRNLHGKTLMCYVSCLLASYSCLVYVSLDELHSYVSCIVSAYVMQFFFLAAFSWLNVISFDIWWTFG
;
A
#
# COMPACT_ATOMS: atom_id res chain seq x y z
N MET A 1 -16.61 5.45 -39.09
CA MET A 1 -15.52 6.44 -39.05
C MET A 1 -14.44 6.00 -40.04
N ASN A 2 -14.06 6.84 -40.99
CA ASN A 2 -12.88 6.61 -41.83
C ASN A 2 -11.75 7.43 -41.22
N PHE A 3 -10.87 6.78 -40.47
CA PHE A 3 -9.67 7.43 -39.94
C PHE A 3 -8.61 7.45 -41.03
N THR A 4 -8.16 8.64 -41.42
CA THR A 4 -6.96 8.82 -42.25
C THR A 4 -5.81 9.18 -41.32
N TYR A 5 -4.73 8.40 -41.37
CA TYR A 5 -3.52 8.59 -40.58
C TYR A 5 -2.34 8.84 -41.52
N GLY A 6 -1.37 9.64 -41.06
CA GLY A 6 -0.16 9.96 -41.82
C GLY A 6 0.26 11.42 -41.69
N PHE A 7 1.53 11.69 -41.99
CA PHE A 7 2.06 13.05 -42.05
C PHE A 7 1.80 13.65 -43.44
N PRO A 8 1.61 14.98 -43.54
CA PRO A 8 1.52 15.64 -44.84
C PRO A 8 2.85 15.50 -45.59
N ASN A 9 2.77 15.37 -46.91
CA ASN A 9 3.95 15.24 -47.77
C ASN A 9 4.47 16.63 -48.18
N CYS A 10 4.94 17.41 -47.20
CA CYS A 10 5.44 18.78 -47.37
C CYS A 10 6.51 19.09 -46.30
N ASP A 11 7.21 20.22 -46.45
CA ASP A 11 7.99 20.80 -45.36
C ASP A 11 7.02 21.52 -44.39
N TYR A 12 7.09 21.19 -43.10
CA TYR A 12 6.04 21.54 -42.14
C TYR A 12 6.57 22.12 -40.82
N ASP A 13 5.74 22.96 -40.20
CA ASP A 13 5.91 23.42 -38.82
C ASP A 13 4.85 22.76 -37.92
N VAL A 14 5.24 22.50 -36.67
CA VAL A 14 4.32 22.06 -35.61
C VAL A 14 3.89 23.29 -34.82
N VAL A 15 2.57 23.50 -34.73
CA VAL A 15 1.95 24.63 -34.04
C VAL A 15 0.96 24.14 -33.00
N LEU A 16 0.62 24.99 -32.03
CA LEU A 16 -0.58 24.76 -31.23
C LEU A 16 -1.80 24.94 -32.15
N ALA A 17 -2.76 24.04 -32.04
CA ALA A 17 -3.97 24.04 -32.83
C ALA A 17 -5.19 24.28 -31.92
N GLU A 18 -5.96 25.32 -32.24
CA GLU A 18 -7.24 25.60 -31.61
C GLU A 18 -8.40 25.22 -32.55
N GLU A 19 -9.61 25.13 -32.01
CA GLU A 19 -10.81 24.84 -32.80
C GLU A 19 -10.95 25.84 -33.97
N ASN A 20 -11.26 25.32 -35.16
CA ASN A 20 -11.34 26.04 -36.44
C ASN A 20 -10.00 26.47 -37.08
N ASP A 21 -8.86 26.23 -36.46
CA ASP A 21 -7.57 26.43 -37.13
C ASP A 21 -7.46 25.56 -38.39
N THR A 22 -6.83 26.07 -39.44
CA THR A 22 -6.61 25.29 -40.67
C THR A 22 -5.27 24.58 -40.61
N VAL A 23 -5.30 23.24 -40.57
CA VAL A 23 -4.10 22.39 -40.42
C VAL A 23 -4.18 21.18 -41.36
N SER A 24 -3.04 20.55 -41.59
CA SER A 24 -2.90 19.34 -42.40
C SER A 24 -3.02 18.05 -41.60
N CYS A 25 -2.71 18.12 -40.31
CA CYS A 25 -2.79 17.00 -39.37
C CYS A 25 -2.95 17.57 -37.96
N ILE A 26 -3.63 16.83 -37.09
CA ILE A 26 -3.68 17.11 -35.66
C ILE A 26 -3.23 15.88 -34.88
N ASP A 27 -2.57 16.12 -33.76
CA ASP A 27 -2.25 15.09 -32.78
C ASP A 27 -2.20 15.70 -31.39
N ASN A 28 -2.23 14.88 -30.33
CA ASN A 28 -2.13 15.38 -28.97
C ASN A 28 -0.68 15.53 -28.54
N LYS A 29 -0.40 16.61 -27.83
CA LYS A 29 0.89 16.75 -27.15
C LYS A 29 0.95 15.73 -26.01
N LEU A 30 2.05 14.95 -25.96
CA LEU A 30 2.28 14.02 -24.85
C LEU A 30 2.15 14.75 -23.49
N MET A 31 1.34 14.18 -22.59
CA MET A 31 1.13 14.65 -21.21
C MET A 31 0.51 16.06 -21.09
N SER A 32 -0.26 16.53 -22.08
CA SER A 32 -0.95 17.82 -22.03
C SER A 32 -2.30 17.75 -22.74
N ASP A 33 -3.26 18.58 -22.32
CA ASP A 33 -4.56 18.78 -23.01
C ASP A 33 -4.45 19.62 -24.28
N THR A 34 -3.23 19.82 -24.80
CA THR A 34 -3.00 20.67 -25.97
C THR A 34 -2.97 19.85 -27.24
N VAL A 35 -3.75 20.29 -28.23
CA VAL A 35 -3.72 19.73 -29.57
C VAL A 35 -2.62 20.45 -30.36
N LEU A 36 -1.78 19.65 -31.01
CA LEU A 36 -0.78 20.09 -31.95
C LEU A 36 -1.35 19.98 -33.36
N GLY A 37 -1.09 21.00 -34.17
CA GLY A 37 -1.38 21.02 -35.58
C GLY A 37 -0.10 21.00 -36.39
N ILE A 38 -0.13 20.34 -37.55
CA ILE A 38 0.93 20.43 -38.55
C ILE A 38 0.47 21.35 -39.66
N LYS A 39 1.27 22.38 -39.99
CA LYS A 39 1.02 23.30 -41.11
C LYS A 39 2.19 23.25 -42.10
N CYS A 40 1.89 23.05 -43.38
CA CYS A 40 2.89 23.16 -44.45
C CYS A 40 3.38 24.61 -44.60
N ILE A 41 4.69 24.82 -44.68
CA ILE A 41 5.31 26.17 -44.65
C ILE A 41 5.16 26.91 -45.99
N LYS A 42 5.28 26.19 -47.10
CA LYS A 42 5.35 26.79 -48.46
C LYS A 42 4.41 26.14 -49.48
N ASP A 43 4.09 24.86 -49.28
CA ASP A 43 3.21 24.11 -50.16
C ASP A 43 1.77 24.16 -49.65
N ILE A 44 0.82 24.39 -50.56
CA ILE A 44 -0.61 24.25 -50.24
C ILE A 44 -0.90 22.76 -50.22
N ASP A 45 -1.04 22.20 -49.03
CA ASP A 45 -1.57 20.85 -48.87
C ASP A 45 -3.06 20.83 -49.26
N PRO A 46 -3.45 20.06 -50.29
CA PRO A 46 -4.85 19.98 -50.72
C PRO A 46 -5.75 19.26 -49.71
N PHE A 47 -5.19 18.65 -48.67
CA PHE A 47 -5.92 17.91 -47.64
C PHE A 47 -6.06 18.66 -46.30
N GLN A 48 -5.87 19.98 -46.31
CA GLN A 48 -6.11 20.81 -45.13
C GLN A 48 -7.56 20.73 -44.66
N PHE A 49 -7.74 20.76 -43.34
CA PHE A 49 -9.05 20.78 -42.70
C PHE A 49 -9.07 21.77 -41.53
N SER A 50 -10.27 22.21 -41.18
CA SER A 50 -10.49 22.97 -39.95
C SER A 50 -10.47 22.02 -38.76
N VAL A 51 -9.63 22.31 -37.77
CA VAL A 51 -9.55 21.57 -36.51
C VAL A 51 -10.96 21.48 -35.92
N PRO A 52 -11.53 20.26 -35.79
CA PRO A 52 -12.88 20.11 -35.28
C PRO A 52 -12.90 20.25 -33.76
N PRO A 53 -14.10 20.30 -33.13
CA PRO A 53 -14.22 20.26 -31.68
C PRO A 53 -13.50 19.03 -31.10
N VAL A 54 -12.68 19.27 -30.08
CA VAL A 54 -11.92 18.24 -29.38
C VAL A 54 -12.67 17.91 -28.10
N ASN A 55 -13.09 16.65 -27.97
CA ASN A 55 -13.81 16.16 -26.82
C ASN A 55 -12.90 15.30 -25.96
N TYR A 56 -12.93 15.49 -24.65
CA TYR A 56 -12.15 14.69 -23.72
C TYR A 56 -12.94 13.54 -23.10
N LEU A 57 -12.35 12.35 -23.05
CA LEU A 57 -12.86 11.18 -22.34
C LEU A 57 -11.73 10.44 -21.63
N ARG A 58 -11.92 10.14 -20.34
CA ARG A 58 -11.01 9.26 -19.59
C ARG A 58 -11.62 7.86 -19.44
N LYS A 59 -11.01 6.88 -20.12
CA LYS A 59 -11.25 5.45 -19.92
C LYS A 59 -10.50 4.94 -18.70
N CYS A 60 -11.11 4.05 -17.93
CA CYS A 60 -10.39 3.42 -16.81
C CYS A 60 -9.36 2.41 -17.29
N CYS A 61 -9.70 1.61 -18.30
CA CYS A 61 -8.85 0.56 -18.83
C CYS A 61 -8.15 0.98 -20.13
N PRO A 62 -7.10 0.24 -20.53
CA PRO A 62 -6.49 0.42 -21.84
C PRO A 62 -7.53 0.38 -22.97
N ILE A 63 -7.22 1.02 -24.09
CA ILE A 63 -8.14 1.24 -25.23
C ILE A 63 -8.88 -0.03 -25.65
N ASN A 64 -8.19 -1.17 -25.68
CA ASN A 64 -8.70 -2.44 -26.17
C ASN A 64 -9.30 -3.35 -25.07
N ARG A 65 -9.55 -2.84 -23.86
CA ARG A 65 -10.05 -3.63 -22.74
C ARG A 65 -11.21 -2.94 -22.03
N GLY A 66 -12.08 -3.75 -21.44
CA GLY A 66 -13.10 -3.33 -20.49
C GLY A 66 -12.69 -3.61 -19.04
N TYR A 67 -13.52 -3.17 -18.10
CA TYR A 67 -13.31 -3.35 -16.67
C TYR A 67 -14.04 -4.58 -16.15
N ASP A 68 -13.35 -5.44 -15.39
CA ASP A 68 -13.95 -6.61 -14.77
C ASP A 68 -14.45 -6.26 -13.36
N THR A 69 -15.77 -6.24 -13.17
CA THR A 69 -16.35 -5.83 -11.87
C THR A 69 -16.14 -6.85 -10.76
N SER A 70 -15.76 -8.08 -11.09
CA SER A 70 -15.52 -9.14 -10.10
C SER A 70 -14.09 -9.10 -9.57
N LEU A 71 -13.13 -8.83 -10.45
CA LEU A 71 -11.71 -8.71 -10.10
C LEU A 71 -11.27 -7.29 -9.75
N GLN A 72 -12.14 -6.29 -9.95
CA GLN A 72 -11.81 -4.86 -9.85
C GLN A 72 -10.55 -4.48 -10.65
N SER A 73 -10.41 -5.06 -11.85
CA SER A 73 -9.21 -4.94 -12.66
C SER A 73 -9.53 -4.82 -14.16
N CYS A 74 -8.61 -4.22 -14.90
CA CYS A 74 -8.64 -4.17 -16.37
C CYS A 74 -8.05 -5.42 -17.03
N TRP A 75 -7.41 -6.29 -16.25
CA TRP A 75 -6.67 -7.46 -16.75
C TRP A 75 -7.40 -8.76 -16.41
N SER A 76 -8.54 -9.00 -17.07
CA SER A 76 -9.24 -10.30 -16.99
C SER A 76 -9.44 -10.94 -18.36
N ASP A 77 -9.51 -12.27 -18.38
CA ASP A 77 -9.82 -13.04 -19.60
C ASP A 77 -11.23 -12.73 -20.14
N ARG A 78 -12.11 -12.12 -19.33
CA ARG A 78 -13.51 -11.82 -19.68
C ARG A 78 -13.67 -10.49 -20.41
N THR A 79 -12.70 -9.60 -20.30
CA THR A 79 -12.81 -8.21 -20.80
C THR A 79 -11.89 -7.90 -21.97
N GLU A 80 -11.29 -8.93 -22.56
CA GLU A 80 -10.58 -8.81 -23.84
C GLU A 80 -11.61 -8.57 -24.95
N TYR A 81 -11.90 -7.29 -25.23
CA TYR A 81 -12.72 -6.92 -26.37
C TYR A 81 -11.94 -7.16 -27.66
N HIS A 82 -12.64 -7.65 -28.68
CA HIS A 82 -12.10 -7.78 -30.03
C HIS A 82 -11.41 -6.48 -30.47
N THR A 83 -10.21 -6.64 -31.04
CA THR A 83 -9.32 -5.60 -31.57
C THR A 83 -10.09 -4.44 -32.23
N GLY A 84 -10.21 -3.30 -31.56
CA GLY A 84 -10.95 -2.16 -32.08
C GLY A 84 -10.97 -0.95 -31.15
N LEU A 85 -11.26 0.23 -31.71
CA LEU A 85 -11.48 1.46 -30.96
C LEU A 85 -12.75 1.35 -30.09
N PRO A 86 -12.83 2.03 -28.94
CA PRO A 86 -13.94 1.94 -27.99
C PRO A 86 -15.19 2.71 -28.46
N GLN A 87 -15.66 2.41 -29.67
CA GLN A 87 -16.76 3.13 -30.33
C GLN A 87 -18.05 3.05 -29.53
N ASP A 88 -18.34 1.91 -28.91
CA ASP A 88 -19.56 1.75 -28.10
C ASP A 88 -19.58 2.71 -26.91
N LEU A 89 -18.46 2.83 -26.20
CA LEU A 89 -18.35 3.76 -25.06
C LEU A 89 -18.47 5.22 -25.53
N VAL A 90 -17.83 5.56 -26.64
CA VAL A 90 -17.91 6.90 -27.22
C VAL A 90 -19.33 7.22 -27.67
N ASN A 91 -20.02 6.29 -28.34
CA ASN A 91 -21.40 6.46 -28.80
C ASN A 91 -22.38 6.61 -27.62
N ILE A 92 -22.10 5.95 -26.49
CA ILE A 92 -22.90 6.06 -25.27
C ILE A 92 -22.71 7.43 -24.61
N LEU A 93 -21.47 7.88 -24.45
CA LEU A 93 -21.15 9.08 -23.66
C LEU A 93 -21.23 10.38 -24.48
N ILE A 94 -20.99 10.30 -25.78
CA ILE A 94 -20.95 11.43 -26.69
C ILE A 94 -21.80 11.12 -27.94
N PRO A 95 -23.11 10.86 -27.80
CA PRO A 95 -23.95 10.45 -28.91
C PRO A 95 -24.03 11.55 -29.98
N GLY A 96 -23.71 11.20 -31.23
CA GLY A 96 -23.85 12.11 -32.38
C GLY A 96 -22.86 13.26 -32.38
N TYR A 97 -21.71 13.12 -31.71
CA TYR A 97 -20.66 14.13 -31.73
C TYR A 97 -20.06 14.29 -33.13
N ASP A 98 -19.71 15.54 -33.44
CA ASP A 98 -18.92 15.89 -34.61
C ASP A 98 -17.53 16.34 -34.13
N GLY A 99 -16.48 15.77 -34.71
CA GLY A 99 -15.10 16.07 -34.37
C GLY A 99 -14.28 14.91 -33.81
N VAL A 100 -13.37 15.21 -32.90
CA VAL A 100 -12.31 14.29 -32.43
C VAL A 100 -12.46 14.03 -30.93
N VAL A 101 -12.12 12.82 -30.49
CA VAL A 101 -12.15 12.45 -29.07
C VAL A 101 -10.74 12.12 -28.63
N ASP A 102 -10.21 12.90 -27.69
CA ASP A 102 -9.03 12.54 -26.91
C ASP A 102 -9.43 11.52 -25.84
N ILE A 103 -8.87 10.31 -25.93
CA ILE A 103 -9.13 9.24 -24.98
C ILE A 103 -7.88 9.02 -24.13
N ARG A 104 -7.96 9.42 -22.86
CA ARG A 104 -6.95 9.06 -21.85
C ARG A 104 -7.32 7.76 -21.18
N THR A 105 -6.32 7.01 -20.74
CA THR A 105 -6.51 5.73 -20.04
C THR A 105 -5.90 5.78 -18.65
N GLY A 106 -6.55 5.13 -17.69
CA GLY A 106 -6.10 5.00 -16.31
C GLY A 106 -7.10 5.59 -15.32
N SER A 107 -7.01 5.15 -14.06
CA SER A 107 -7.80 5.72 -12.98
C SER A 107 -7.35 7.15 -12.65
N PRO A 108 -8.23 7.99 -12.09
CA PRO A 108 -7.79 9.24 -11.46
C PRO A 108 -6.82 8.96 -10.30
N ILE A 109 -5.93 9.91 -10.05
CA ILE A 109 -5.01 9.89 -8.91
C ILE A 109 -5.71 10.60 -7.76
N CYS A 110 -5.91 9.89 -6.65
CA CYS A 110 -6.61 10.43 -5.48
C CYS A 110 -5.67 11.15 -4.52
N GLU A 111 -6.18 12.15 -3.81
CA GLU A 111 -5.45 12.82 -2.74
C GLU A 111 -5.22 11.87 -1.54
N PRO A 112 -4.27 12.18 -0.63
CA PRO A 112 -3.96 11.30 0.50
C PRO A 112 -5.13 10.97 1.44
N ASP A 113 -6.12 11.86 1.55
CA ASP A 113 -7.35 11.68 2.35
C ASP A 113 -8.53 11.16 1.52
N GLU A 114 -8.26 10.66 0.31
CA GLU A 114 -9.27 10.12 -0.59
C GLU A 114 -9.03 8.65 -0.91
N VAL A 115 -10.12 7.97 -1.25
CA VAL A 115 -10.15 6.59 -1.73
C VAL A 115 -10.74 6.52 -3.12
N LEU A 116 -10.20 5.62 -3.95
CA LEU A 116 -10.81 5.32 -5.24
C LEU A 116 -12.01 4.40 -5.04
N VAL A 117 -13.18 4.85 -5.48
CA VAL A 117 -14.45 4.13 -5.34
C VAL A 117 -15.02 3.76 -6.70
N ASP A 118 -15.37 2.50 -6.88
CA ASP A 118 -16.06 2.02 -8.08
C ASP A 118 -17.59 2.07 -7.90
N HIS A 119 -18.26 2.86 -8.73
CA HIS A 119 -19.72 2.88 -8.85
C HIS A 119 -20.15 2.16 -10.12
N LEU A 120 -21.01 1.15 -9.96
CA LEU A 120 -21.62 0.46 -11.08
C LEU A 120 -22.95 1.13 -11.41
N VAL A 121 -23.04 1.74 -12.58
CA VAL A 121 -24.20 2.55 -12.99
C VAL A 121 -24.69 2.11 -14.37
N PRO A 122 -26.01 1.98 -14.58
CA PRO A 122 -26.55 1.81 -15.93
C PRO A 122 -26.14 2.99 -16.81
N TYR A 123 -25.73 2.75 -18.06
CA TYR A 123 -25.33 3.85 -18.95
C TYR A 123 -26.44 4.88 -19.16
N SER A 124 -27.72 4.48 -19.05
CA SER A 124 -28.87 5.38 -19.17
C SER A 124 -28.94 6.44 -18.06
N ARG A 125 -28.13 6.30 -17.00
CA ARG A 125 -28.02 7.23 -15.87
C ARG A 125 -26.74 8.06 -15.89
N VAL A 126 -25.94 7.94 -16.95
CA VAL A 126 -24.74 8.72 -17.19
C VAL A 126 -24.96 9.58 -18.42
N ARG A 127 -24.68 10.87 -18.31
CA ARG A 127 -24.74 11.81 -19.44
C ARG A 127 -23.60 12.80 -19.34
N ARG A 128 -23.04 13.18 -20.49
CA ARG A 128 -22.04 14.24 -20.58
C ARG A 128 -22.73 15.56 -20.91
N GLU A 129 -22.40 16.61 -20.18
CA GLU A 129 -22.90 17.97 -20.43
C GLU A 129 -22.08 18.66 -21.53
N LYS A 130 -22.62 19.78 -22.04
CA LYS A 130 -21.86 20.64 -22.98
C LYS A 130 -20.62 21.26 -22.36
N SER A 131 -20.59 21.41 -21.03
CA SER A 131 -19.40 21.80 -20.26
C SER A 131 -18.40 20.67 -20.07
N GLU A 132 -18.58 19.55 -20.77
CA GLU A 132 -17.79 18.31 -20.67
C GLU A 132 -17.95 17.54 -19.36
N SER A 133 -18.57 18.14 -18.35
CA SER A 133 -18.84 17.55 -17.05
C SER A 133 -19.68 16.28 -17.16
N ILE A 134 -19.38 15.31 -16.31
CA ILE A 134 -20.06 14.02 -16.30
C ILE A 134 -21.15 14.07 -15.23
N VAL A 135 -22.40 13.92 -15.65
CA VAL A 135 -23.55 13.95 -14.75
C VAL A 135 -24.07 12.54 -14.54
N ILE A 136 -24.18 12.15 -13.28
CA ILE A 136 -24.46 10.79 -12.89
C ILE A 136 -25.57 10.76 -11.87
N LYS A 137 -26.51 9.83 -12.10
CA LYS A 137 -27.58 9.55 -11.17
C LYS A 137 -27.36 8.19 -10.51
N LEU A 138 -26.74 8.21 -9.33
CA LEU A 138 -26.37 6.98 -8.60
C LEU A 138 -27.59 6.11 -8.25
N LYS A 139 -28.73 6.72 -7.89
CA LYS A 139 -29.99 6.01 -7.60
C LYS A 139 -31.19 6.84 -8.03
N GLU A 140 -32.31 6.16 -8.29
CA GLU A 140 -33.60 6.81 -8.47
C GLU A 140 -34.00 7.57 -7.19
N GLY A 141 -34.41 8.83 -7.36
CA GLY A 141 -34.77 9.72 -6.25
C GLY A 141 -33.60 10.45 -5.57
N LEU A 142 -32.33 10.11 -5.89
CA LEU A 142 -31.19 10.93 -5.48
C LEU A 142 -30.94 12.09 -6.45
N ASN A 143 -30.32 13.15 -5.92
CA ASN A 143 -29.83 14.27 -6.72
C ASN A 143 -28.75 13.80 -7.69
N GLU A 144 -28.68 14.47 -8.83
CA GLU A 144 -27.60 14.27 -9.80
C GLU A 144 -26.28 14.76 -9.22
N THR A 145 -25.22 13.98 -9.43
CA THR A 145 -23.85 14.36 -9.09
C THR A 145 -23.16 14.81 -10.37
N ILE A 146 -22.50 15.96 -10.32
CA ILE A 146 -21.71 16.51 -11.43
C ILE A 146 -20.24 16.31 -11.07
N LEU A 147 -19.49 15.70 -11.98
CA LEU A 147 -18.09 15.39 -11.81
C LEU A 147 -17.24 16.06 -12.88
N ASN A 148 -16.04 16.47 -12.49
CA ASN A 148 -15.00 16.89 -13.42
C ASN A 148 -14.47 15.65 -14.18
N PRO A 149 -14.30 15.70 -15.51
CA PRO A 149 -13.72 14.61 -16.29
C PRO A 149 -12.34 14.13 -15.82
N ASP A 150 -11.57 14.96 -15.12
CA ASP A 150 -10.25 14.56 -14.60
C ASP A 150 -10.29 13.84 -13.26
N GLU A 151 -11.40 13.98 -12.51
CA GLU A 151 -11.63 13.34 -11.20
C GLU A 151 -12.27 11.95 -11.33
N ALA A 152 -12.58 11.54 -12.57
CA ALA A 152 -13.32 10.32 -12.85
C ALA A 152 -12.73 9.59 -14.07
N CYS A 153 -12.87 8.27 -14.09
CA CYS A 153 -12.77 7.49 -15.33
C CYS A 153 -14.01 6.63 -15.50
N LEU A 154 -14.35 6.29 -16.75
CA LEU A 154 -15.46 5.39 -17.07
C LEU A 154 -15.02 4.25 -17.97
N ASP A 155 -15.66 3.09 -17.81
CA ASP A 155 -15.46 1.99 -18.74
C ASP A 155 -16.68 1.09 -18.89
N LEU A 156 -16.70 0.38 -20.01
CA LEU A 156 -17.61 -0.74 -20.21
C LEU A 156 -17.20 -1.89 -19.29
N THR A 157 -18.20 -2.60 -18.77
CA THR A 157 -17.97 -3.76 -17.92
C THR A 157 -18.24 -5.07 -18.66
N GLU A 158 -17.95 -6.21 -18.04
CA GLU A 158 -18.40 -7.52 -18.52
C GLU A 158 -19.93 -7.68 -18.47
N ARG A 159 -20.63 -6.77 -17.80
CA ARG A 159 -22.09 -6.75 -17.69
C ARG A 159 -22.69 -5.82 -18.73
N HIS A 160 -23.55 -6.36 -19.58
CA HIS A 160 -24.31 -5.58 -20.55
C HIS A 160 -25.04 -4.42 -19.86
N ASN A 161 -24.96 -3.23 -20.47
CA ASN A 161 -25.61 -2.00 -20.06
C ASN A 161 -25.10 -1.33 -18.76
N ILE A 162 -24.06 -1.87 -18.13
CA ILE A 162 -23.48 -1.31 -16.92
C ILE A 162 -22.10 -0.71 -17.24
N LEU A 163 -21.91 0.53 -16.83
CA LEU A 163 -20.62 1.20 -16.80
C LEU A 163 -20.03 1.13 -15.40
N VAL A 164 -18.71 1.03 -15.32
CA VAL A 164 -17.98 1.40 -14.12
C VAL A 164 -17.66 2.89 -14.19
N LEU A 165 -17.84 3.57 -13.07
CA LEU A 165 -17.33 4.91 -12.81
C LEU A 165 -16.37 4.79 -11.63
N ARG A 166 -15.09 5.11 -11.82
CA ARG A 166 -14.11 5.16 -10.73
C ARG A 166 -13.81 6.61 -10.41
N VAL A 167 -14.03 7.01 -9.17
CA VAL A 167 -13.89 8.40 -8.68
C VAL A 167 -13.21 8.42 -7.32
N CYS A 168 -12.44 9.47 -7.07
CA CYS A 168 -11.90 9.73 -5.75
C CYS A 168 -13.00 10.28 -4.83
N GLN A 169 -13.04 9.79 -3.60
CA GLN A 169 -13.98 10.25 -2.58
C GLN A 169 -13.25 10.36 -1.24
N ASN A 170 -13.57 11.40 -0.48
CA ASN A 170 -13.00 11.58 0.85
C ASN A 170 -13.25 10.37 1.76
N GLU A 171 -12.17 9.85 2.36
CA GLU A 171 -12.16 8.62 3.16
C GLU A 171 -13.19 8.64 4.29
N TRP A 172 -13.41 9.82 4.90
CA TRP A 172 -14.30 9.98 6.05
C TRP A 172 -15.76 9.68 5.71
N THR A 173 -16.14 9.90 4.45
CA THR A 173 -17.50 9.71 3.95
C THR A 173 -17.68 8.40 3.21
N ALA A 174 -16.63 7.89 2.58
CA ALA A 174 -16.67 6.65 1.80
C ALA A 174 -16.51 5.41 2.69
N CYS A 175 -15.58 5.45 3.64
CA CYS A 175 -15.13 4.31 4.42
C CYS A 175 -15.99 4.05 5.67
N ARG A 176 -16.18 2.77 6.00
CA ARG A 176 -16.83 2.36 7.26
C ARG A 176 -16.03 2.85 8.48
N PRO A 177 -16.70 3.11 9.62
CA PRO A 177 -18.12 2.86 9.90
C PRO A 177 -19.07 3.98 9.44
N ARG A 178 -18.56 5.12 8.97
CA ARG A 178 -19.41 6.28 8.58
C ARG A 178 -20.00 6.11 7.19
N GLY A 179 -19.16 5.67 6.27
CA GLY A 179 -19.54 5.34 4.92
C GLY A 179 -20.02 3.90 4.78
N ARG A 180 -20.13 3.46 3.53
CA ARG A 180 -20.65 2.13 3.16
C ARG A 180 -19.57 1.18 2.63
N HIS A 181 -18.43 1.72 2.23
CA HIS A 181 -17.36 0.96 1.60
C HIS A 181 -16.41 0.41 2.66
N THR A 182 -16.01 -0.85 2.51
CA THR A 182 -14.79 -1.35 3.13
C THR A 182 -13.64 -0.73 2.36
N CYS A 183 -12.71 -0.07 3.06
CA CYS A 183 -11.56 0.57 2.43
C CYS A 183 -10.31 -0.23 2.77
N ILE A 184 -9.53 -0.56 1.75
CA ILE A 184 -8.32 -1.37 1.87
C ILE A 184 -7.21 -0.66 1.10
N ARG A 185 -5.97 -0.85 1.50
CA ARG A 185 -4.83 -0.25 0.83
C ARG A 185 -4.14 -1.23 -0.09
N LYS A 186 -3.83 -0.77 -1.29
CA LYS A 186 -2.94 -1.42 -2.24
C LYS A 186 -1.60 -0.70 -2.24
N CYS A 187 -0.49 -1.45 -2.23
CA CYS A 187 0.82 -0.84 -2.08
C CYS A 187 1.21 -0.01 -3.32
N CYS A 188 1.07 -0.58 -4.53
CA CYS A 188 1.37 0.13 -5.77
C CYS A 188 0.13 0.80 -6.36
N PRO A 189 0.31 1.86 -7.16
CA PRO A 189 -0.76 2.49 -7.94
C PRO A 189 -1.61 1.51 -8.77
N ASP A 190 -2.77 1.97 -9.22
CA ASP A 190 -3.63 1.20 -10.13
C ASP A 190 -2.88 0.87 -11.43
N GLY A 191 -2.88 -0.40 -11.85
CA GLY A 191 -2.14 -0.88 -13.02
C GLY A 191 -0.66 -1.23 -12.79
N GLU A 192 -0.17 -1.09 -11.56
CA GLU A 192 1.20 -1.49 -11.17
C GLU A 192 1.18 -2.60 -10.11
N SER A 193 2.30 -3.33 -9.98
CA SER A 193 2.53 -4.35 -8.95
C SER A 193 3.99 -4.36 -8.53
N TYR A 194 4.34 -5.09 -7.47
CA TYR A 194 5.74 -5.23 -7.07
C TYR A 194 6.51 -6.15 -8.01
N VAL A 195 7.45 -5.58 -8.75
CA VAL A 195 8.42 -6.30 -9.58
C VAL A 195 9.79 -6.04 -8.99
N ASN A 196 10.41 -7.06 -8.39
CA ASN A 196 11.64 -6.92 -7.62
C ASN A 196 11.58 -5.76 -6.60
N HIS A 197 10.52 -5.74 -5.77
CA HIS A 197 10.27 -4.74 -4.70
C HIS A 197 10.00 -3.30 -5.14
N VAL A 198 9.91 -3.04 -6.45
CA VAL A 198 9.57 -1.72 -6.98
C VAL A 198 8.22 -1.79 -7.68
N CYS A 199 7.39 -0.76 -7.50
CA CYS A 199 6.16 -0.64 -8.25
C CYS A 199 6.47 -0.43 -9.73
N ALA A 200 5.99 -1.35 -10.56
CA ALA A 200 6.17 -1.30 -12.00
C ALA A 200 4.87 -1.71 -12.71
N PRO A 201 4.64 -1.23 -13.95
CA PRO A 201 3.48 -1.62 -14.74
C PRO A 201 3.33 -3.13 -14.82
N SER A 202 2.15 -3.62 -14.46
CA SER A 202 1.87 -5.05 -14.39
C SER A 202 0.48 -5.37 -14.90
N THR A 203 0.35 -6.60 -15.40
CA THR A 203 -0.94 -7.19 -15.78
C THR A 203 -1.46 -8.17 -14.72
N SER A 204 -0.69 -8.35 -13.64
CA SER A 204 -1.09 -9.18 -12.51
C SER A 204 -2.36 -8.66 -11.86
N VAL A 205 -3.18 -9.58 -11.38
CA VAL A 205 -4.42 -9.27 -10.68
C VAL A 205 -4.42 -9.92 -9.32
N ILE A 206 -4.67 -9.11 -8.29
CA ILE A 206 -4.87 -9.58 -6.93
C ILE A 206 -6.20 -10.32 -6.89
N LYS A 207 -6.21 -11.53 -6.34
CA LYS A 207 -7.44 -12.32 -6.21
C LYS A 207 -8.45 -11.58 -5.32
N PRO A 208 -9.77 -11.72 -5.59
CA PRO A 208 -10.79 -11.13 -4.74
C PRO A 208 -10.58 -11.50 -3.26
N LEU A 209 -10.51 -10.49 -2.41
CA LEU A 209 -10.22 -10.66 -0.99
C LEU A 209 -11.43 -11.25 -0.27
N GLU A 210 -11.19 -12.22 0.59
CA GLU A 210 -12.19 -12.71 1.54
C GLU A 210 -12.27 -11.76 2.74
N LEU A 211 -13.41 -11.09 2.88
CA LEU A 211 -13.66 -10.14 3.95
C LEU A 211 -14.65 -10.70 4.96
N TYR A 212 -14.42 -10.38 6.23
CA TYR A 212 -15.15 -10.98 7.34
C TYR A 212 -15.88 -9.93 8.18
N ASN A 213 -17.08 -10.27 8.62
CA ASN A 213 -17.76 -9.56 9.69
C ASN A 213 -17.46 -10.28 11.01
N PHE A 214 -16.91 -9.55 11.98
CA PHE A 214 -16.57 -10.07 13.29
C PHE A 214 -17.69 -9.74 14.28
N THR A 215 -18.30 -10.78 14.86
CA THR A 215 -19.33 -10.63 15.88
C THR A 215 -18.71 -10.52 17.27
N ALA A 216 -19.47 -10.01 18.24
CA ALA A 216 -18.99 -9.76 19.60
C ALA A 216 -18.55 -11.03 20.36
N ASP A 217 -18.97 -12.20 19.90
CA ASP A 217 -18.58 -13.52 20.38
C ASP A 217 -17.27 -14.04 19.72
N GLY A 218 -16.66 -13.28 18.81
CA GLY A 218 -15.45 -13.64 18.08
C GLY A 218 -15.68 -14.49 16.83
N SER A 219 -16.94 -14.77 16.45
CA SER A 219 -17.22 -15.53 15.23
C SER A 219 -16.85 -14.72 13.97
N LYS A 220 -16.21 -15.39 13.00
CA LYS A 220 -15.84 -14.83 11.70
C LYS A 220 -16.91 -15.22 10.66
N ILE A 221 -17.62 -14.26 10.10
CA ILE A 221 -18.66 -14.50 9.08
C ILE A 221 -18.16 -13.96 7.73
N PRO A 222 -17.90 -14.81 6.73
CA PRO A 222 -17.45 -14.35 5.42
C PRO A 222 -18.55 -13.53 4.74
N VAL A 223 -18.16 -12.44 4.10
CA VAL A 223 -19.06 -11.58 3.34
C VAL A 223 -18.72 -11.64 1.87
N GLU A 224 -19.61 -12.23 1.09
CA GLU A 224 -19.40 -12.35 -0.34
C GLU A 224 -19.71 -11.04 -1.08
N HIS A 225 -19.12 -10.88 -2.26
CA HIS A 225 -19.43 -9.81 -3.23
C HIS A 225 -19.16 -8.37 -2.76
N ILE A 226 -18.24 -8.18 -1.81
CA ILE A 226 -17.74 -6.83 -1.46
C ILE A 226 -16.70 -6.39 -2.50
N ARG A 227 -16.88 -5.16 -3.00
CA ARG A 227 -15.86 -4.43 -3.76
C ARG A 227 -15.26 -3.37 -2.83
N PRO A 228 -14.06 -3.56 -2.28
CA PRO A 228 -13.41 -2.54 -1.49
C PRO A 228 -13.15 -1.26 -2.31
N ALA A 229 -13.21 -0.13 -1.62
CA ALA A 229 -12.59 1.10 -2.09
C ALA A 229 -11.09 1.03 -1.79
N LEU A 230 -10.26 1.60 -2.67
CA LEU A 230 -8.82 1.41 -2.61
C LEU A 230 -8.10 2.71 -2.28
N PHE A 231 -7.25 2.65 -1.25
CA PHE A 231 -6.12 3.56 -1.11
C PHE A 231 -4.97 3.05 -1.96
N TYR A 232 -4.21 3.96 -2.56
CA TYR A 232 -2.98 3.63 -3.27
C TYR A 232 -1.78 4.29 -2.62
N GLY A 233 -0.62 3.67 -2.80
CA GLY A 233 0.66 4.21 -2.37
C GLY A 233 1.23 3.48 -1.18
N ASP A 234 2.55 3.53 -1.11
CA ASP A 234 3.32 2.89 -0.07
C ASP A 234 3.17 3.64 1.26
N LEU A 235 3.03 2.90 2.35
CA LEU A 235 2.83 3.47 3.70
C LEU A 235 4.16 3.81 4.38
N CYS A 236 5.16 2.97 4.17
CA CYS A 236 6.39 2.92 4.97
C CYS A 236 7.54 2.35 4.13
N GLN A 237 8.77 2.73 4.48
CA GLN A 237 9.98 2.18 3.84
C GLN A 237 10.23 0.74 4.29
N ASP A 238 10.12 0.49 5.60
CA ASP A 238 10.36 -0.82 6.18
C ASP A 238 9.04 -1.55 6.45
N LYS A 239 8.91 -2.73 5.84
CA LYS A 239 7.74 -3.60 5.97
C LYS A 239 8.14 -5.07 5.87
N TYR A 240 7.28 -5.93 6.39
CA TYR A 240 7.38 -7.37 6.27
C TYR A 240 6.06 -7.92 5.70
N PHE A 241 6.10 -9.08 5.05
CA PHE A 241 4.89 -9.75 4.61
C PHE A 241 4.46 -10.79 5.63
N LEU A 242 3.15 -11.00 5.76
CA LEU A 242 2.60 -12.05 6.62
C LEU A 242 2.69 -13.40 5.92
N ASN A 243 3.24 -14.42 6.60
CA ASN A 243 3.35 -15.79 6.10
C ASN A 243 2.74 -16.82 7.08
N PRO A 244 1.39 -16.99 7.06
CA PRO A 244 0.70 -17.94 7.94
C PRO A 244 1.13 -19.41 7.76
N GLU A 245 1.75 -19.77 6.63
CA GLU A 245 2.24 -21.13 6.38
C GLU A 245 3.52 -21.45 7.16
N GLU A 246 4.34 -20.43 7.42
CA GLU A 246 5.62 -20.55 8.12
C GLU A 246 5.50 -20.19 9.61
N ASP A 247 4.77 -19.11 9.93
CA ASP A 247 4.53 -18.66 11.30
C ASP A 247 3.02 -18.60 11.62
N PRO A 248 2.50 -19.44 12.54
CA PRO A 248 1.12 -19.36 13.00
C PRO A 248 0.74 -18.00 13.61
N ALA A 249 1.69 -17.21 14.09
CA ALA A 249 1.44 -15.86 14.58
C ALA A 249 0.99 -14.89 13.48
N ASP A 250 1.35 -15.19 12.22
CA ASP A 250 0.95 -14.41 11.05
C ASP A 250 -0.47 -14.73 10.58
N GLU A 251 -1.21 -15.65 11.22
CA GLU A 251 -2.59 -15.92 10.84
C GLU A 251 -3.46 -14.67 11.00
N PHE A 252 -4.03 -14.21 9.88
CA PHE A 252 -4.78 -12.98 9.80
C PHE A 252 -6.13 -13.14 9.09
N SER A 253 -7.01 -12.18 9.30
CA SER A 253 -8.29 -12.07 8.59
C SER A 253 -8.63 -10.61 8.39
N ILE A 254 -9.11 -10.21 7.22
CA ILE A 254 -9.43 -8.81 6.93
C ILE A 254 -10.91 -8.57 7.23
N GLY A 255 -11.19 -7.57 8.05
CA GLY A 255 -12.55 -7.19 8.42
C GLY A 255 -13.22 -6.30 7.38
N ILE A 256 -14.55 -6.25 7.43
CA ILE A 256 -15.34 -5.28 6.65
C ILE A 256 -15.08 -3.82 7.07
N ASP A 257 -14.44 -3.61 8.22
CA ASP A 257 -13.89 -2.34 8.68
C ASP A 257 -12.60 -1.94 7.94
N GLY A 258 -12.01 -2.83 7.16
CA GLY A 258 -10.76 -2.60 6.45
C GLY A 258 -9.52 -2.84 7.30
N LEU A 259 -9.66 -3.41 8.50
CA LEU A 259 -8.55 -3.70 9.40
C LEU A 259 -8.12 -5.17 9.28
N ILE A 260 -6.85 -5.44 9.57
CA ILE A 260 -6.37 -6.81 9.81
C ILE A 260 -6.69 -7.19 11.25
N HIS A 261 -7.26 -8.38 11.42
CA HIS A 261 -7.52 -9.04 12.70
C HIS A 261 -6.62 -10.27 12.81
N TYR A 262 -5.62 -10.22 13.68
CA TYR A 262 -4.76 -11.37 13.99
C TYR A 262 -5.50 -12.39 14.87
N ALA A 263 -5.04 -13.65 14.86
CA ALA A 263 -5.58 -14.70 15.73
C ALA A 263 -5.56 -14.34 17.24
N VAL A 264 -4.60 -13.51 17.66
CA VAL A 264 -4.43 -13.05 19.05
C VAL A 264 -5.35 -11.86 19.40
N GLY A 265 -6.21 -11.42 18.49
CA GLY A 265 -7.16 -10.31 18.70
C GLY A 265 -6.54 -8.92 18.59
N MET A 266 -5.32 -8.81 18.04
CA MET A 266 -4.69 -7.53 17.71
C MET A 266 -5.22 -7.00 16.37
N LEU A 267 -5.40 -5.68 16.29
CA LEU A 267 -5.83 -4.98 15.09
C LEU A 267 -4.65 -4.26 14.43
N GLU A 268 -4.58 -4.29 13.11
CA GLU A 268 -3.58 -3.56 12.33
C GLU A 268 -4.23 -2.79 11.18
N TYR A 269 -3.80 -1.54 11.03
CA TYR A 269 -4.31 -0.60 10.02
C TYR A 269 -3.21 -0.15 9.05
N ASN A 270 -1.93 -0.28 9.44
CA ASN A 270 -0.79 0.06 8.60
C ASN A 270 -0.34 -1.18 7.81
N TYR A 271 -1.19 -1.56 6.86
CA TYR A 271 -0.88 -2.61 5.91
C TYR A 271 -1.26 -2.19 4.50
N CYS A 272 -0.69 -2.89 3.53
CA CYS A 272 -1.13 -2.83 2.15
C CYS A 272 -1.02 -4.21 1.51
N ILE A 273 -1.83 -4.43 0.47
CA ILE A 273 -1.87 -5.71 -0.25
C ILE A 273 -1.26 -5.48 -1.62
N GLU A 274 -0.46 -6.42 -2.11
CA GLU A 274 0.11 -6.32 -3.45
C GLU A 274 0.40 -7.69 -4.06
N ASN A 275 0.31 -7.77 -5.39
CA ASN A 275 0.86 -8.88 -6.13
C ASN A 275 2.37 -8.67 -6.31
N THR A 276 3.17 -9.67 -5.97
CA THR A 276 4.62 -9.63 -6.12
C THR A 276 5.08 -10.64 -7.17
N ASN A 277 6.09 -10.22 -7.94
CA ASN A 277 6.85 -11.05 -8.83
C ASN A 277 8.33 -10.66 -8.69
N SER A 278 9.01 -11.27 -7.71
CA SER A 278 10.43 -11.06 -7.45
C SER A 278 11.23 -12.32 -7.76
N SER A 279 12.09 -12.23 -8.77
CA SER A 279 13.01 -13.31 -9.11
C SER A 279 14.18 -13.43 -8.12
N GLU A 280 14.47 -12.35 -7.38
CA GLU A 280 15.58 -12.30 -6.42
C GLU A 280 15.28 -13.14 -5.18
N ASP A 281 14.08 -13.01 -4.63
CA ASP A 281 13.66 -13.68 -3.39
C ASP A 281 12.71 -14.86 -3.63
N GLY A 282 12.35 -15.14 -4.88
CA GLY A 282 11.42 -16.22 -5.24
C GLY A 282 9.97 -15.97 -4.81
N LEU A 283 9.64 -14.75 -4.39
CA LEU A 283 8.29 -14.35 -4.02
C LEU A 283 7.42 -14.17 -5.27
N GLN A 284 6.39 -14.99 -5.38
CA GLN A 284 5.40 -14.91 -6.45
C GLN A 284 3.99 -15.11 -5.89
N GLY A 285 3.08 -14.15 -6.11
CA GLY A 285 1.69 -14.24 -5.64
C GLY A 285 1.17 -12.98 -4.96
N ASP A 286 0.06 -13.10 -4.25
CA ASP A 286 -0.58 -11.99 -3.53
C ASP A 286 -0.14 -12.03 -2.06
N TYR A 287 0.39 -10.92 -1.56
CA TYR A 287 0.89 -10.82 -0.20
C TYR A 287 0.32 -9.61 0.52
N VAL A 288 0.22 -9.74 1.84
CA VAL A 288 -0.14 -8.65 2.74
C VAL A 288 1.14 -8.17 3.40
N PHE A 289 1.49 -6.92 3.16
CA PHE A 289 2.62 -6.24 3.76
C PHE A 289 2.16 -5.38 4.92
N VAL A 290 2.84 -5.52 6.05
CA VAL A 290 2.59 -4.75 7.26
C VAL A 290 3.81 -3.90 7.55
N CYS A 291 3.59 -2.63 7.88
CA CYS A 291 4.69 -1.76 8.28
C CYS A 291 5.30 -2.25 9.58
N PHE A 292 6.62 -2.17 9.69
CA PHE A 292 7.20 -2.16 11.02
C PHE A 292 6.62 -0.94 11.74
N LYS A 293 6.08 -1.17 12.95
CA LYS A 293 5.72 -0.04 13.80
C LYS A 293 7.04 0.67 14.05
N ASP A 294 7.15 1.90 13.56
CA ASP A 294 8.08 2.86 14.12
C ASP A 294 7.75 2.87 15.62
N GLU A 295 8.50 2.12 16.43
CA GLU A 295 8.43 2.30 17.87
C GLU A 295 8.65 3.80 18.06
N GLU A 296 7.73 4.49 18.73
CA GLU A 296 7.95 5.89 19.14
C GLU A 296 9.35 5.98 19.75
N ASP A 297 10.30 6.53 18.98
CA ASP A 297 11.74 6.49 19.22
C ASP A 297 12.25 5.18 19.88
N PRO A 298 12.77 4.20 19.11
CA PRO A 298 13.57 3.11 19.70
C PRO A 298 14.76 3.69 20.50
N TYR A 299 15.20 4.91 20.14
CA TYR A 299 16.18 5.70 20.88
C TYR A 299 15.71 6.15 22.27
N SER A 300 14.42 6.24 22.58
CA SER A 300 13.96 6.64 23.92
C SER A 300 14.05 5.46 24.88
N HIS A 301 13.47 4.31 24.51
CA HIS A 301 13.39 3.13 25.37
C HIS A 301 14.71 2.35 25.42
N LYS A 302 15.34 2.03 24.29
CA LYS A 302 16.64 1.31 24.27
C LYS A 302 17.71 2.09 25.02
N THR A 303 17.74 3.40 24.85
CA THR A 303 18.67 4.28 25.56
C THR A 303 18.35 4.38 27.06
N PHE A 304 17.07 4.48 27.44
CA PHE A 304 16.67 4.47 28.84
C PHE A 304 17.03 3.17 29.55
N TYR A 305 16.71 2.01 28.95
CA TYR A 305 17.11 0.70 29.47
C TYR A 305 18.63 0.55 29.52
N SER A 306 19.34 1.01 28.49
CA SER A 306 20.81 1.02 28.48
C SER A 306 21.41 1.86 29.62
N TYR A 307 20.85 3.05 29.88
CA TYR A 307 21.28 3.88 31.02
C TYR A 307 21.02 3.19 32.36
N ILE A 308 19.85 2.57 32.55
CA ILE A 308 19.53 1.80 33.76
C ILE A 308 20.49 0.63 33.94
N MET A 309 20.82 -0.09 32.87
CA MET A 309 21.78 -1.20 32.91
C MET A 309 23.19 -0.73 33.27
N ILE A 310 23.65 0.40 32.72
CA ILE A 310 24.95 0.99 33.06
C ILE A 310 24.99 1.40 34.54
N ILE A 311 23.94 2.06 35.04
CA ILE A 311 23.83 2.42 36.46
C ILE A 311 23.87 1.17 37.36
N SER A 312 23.21 0.09 36.93
CA SER A 312 23.22 -1.19 37.63
C SER A 312 24.62 -1.84 37.64
N CYS A 313 25.35 -1.80 36.53
CA CYS A 313 26.74 -2.27 36.47
C CYS A 313 27.67 -1.48 37.40
N ILE A 314 27.50 -0.15 37.47
CA ILE A 314 28.27 0.71 38.39
C ILE A 314 27.95 0.35 39.84
N SER A 315 26.68 0.19 40.21
CA SER A 315 26.27 -0.14 41.57
C SER A 315 26.74 -1.55 42.01
N LEU A 316 26.70 -2.54 41.11
CA LEU A 316 27.24 -3.88 41.34
C LEU A 316 28.77 -3.85 41.50
N THR A 317 29.46 -3.04 40.71
CA THR A 317 30.93 -2.85 40.84
C THR A 317 31.28 -2.23 42.18
N ILE A 318 30.57 -1.18 42.60
CA ILE A 318 30.75 -0.57 43.93
C ILE A 318 30.52 -1.60 45.03
N THR A 319 29.47 -2.42 44.91
CA THR A 319 29.18 -3.51 45.85
C THR A 319 30.35 -4.48 45.94
N LEU A 320 30.91 -4.91 44.81
CA LEU A 320 32.05 -5.82 44.78
C LEU A 320 33.31 -5.19 45.41
N VAL A 321 33.57 -3.91 45.15
CA VAL A 321 34.68 -3.16 45.75
C VAL A 321 34.53 -3.03 47.27
N VAL A 322 33.35 -2.68 47.77
CA VAL A 322 33.09 -2.56 49.21
C VAL A 322 33.32 -3.89 49.92
N TYR A 323 32.78 -4.97 49.37
CA TYR A 323 32.91 -6.31 49.95
C TYR A 323 34.37 -6.81 49.94
N THR A 324 35.14 -6.48 48.90
CA THR A 324 36.56 -6.89 48.79
C THR A 324 37.50 -6.07 49.69
N CYS A 325 37.26 -4.76 49.81
CA CYS A 325 38.09 -3.84 50.60
C CYS A 325 37.86 -3.94 52.12
N LEU A 326 36.66 -4.31 52.57
CA LEU A 326 36.35 -4.45 53.99
C LEU A 326 36.60 -5.88 54.47
N PRO A 327 37.73 -6.17 55.16
CA PRO A 327 38.06 -7.52 55.60
C PRO A 327 37.02 -8.12 56.57
N GLN A 328 36.25 -7.27 57.25
CA GLN A 328 35.17 -7.67 58.16
C GLN A 328 33.96 -8.29 57.43
N LEU A 329 33.79 -7.99 56.13
CA LEU A 329 32.68 -8.50 55.30
C LEU A 329 33.07 -9.76 54.49
N ARG A 330 34.33 -10.21 54.56
CA ARG A 330 34.84 -11.39 53.81
C ARG A 330 34.51 -12.74 54.48
N ASN A 331 33.39 -12.80 55.19
CA ASN A 331 32.86 -14.02 55.81
C ASN A 331 32.28 -14.96 54.73
N LEU A 332 31.89 -16.18 55.11
CA LEU A 332 31.35 -17.17 54.16
C LEU A 332 30.17 -16.61 53.36
N HIS A 333 29.22 -15.97 54.06
CA HIS A 333 28.10 -15.24 53.47
C HIS A 333 28.52 -14.12 52.50
N GLY A 334 29.58 -13.37 52.84
CA GLY A 334 30.08 -12.31 51.97
C GLY A 334 30.74 -12.86 50.70
N LYS A 335 31.36 -14.04 50.75
CA LYS A 335 31.97 -14.68 49.58
C LYS A 335 30.92 -15.23 48.61
N THR A 336 29.85 -15.84 49.09
CA THR A 336 28.75 -16.33 48.24
C THR A 336 28.02 -15.16 47.57
N LEU A 337 27.82 -14.06 48.29
CA LEU A 337 27.28 -12.83 47.73
C LEU A 337 28.20 -12.19 46.67
N MET A 338 29.52 -12.16 46.88
CA MET A 338 30.47 -11.69 45.86
C MET A 338 30.38 -12.51 44.57
N CYS A 339 30.25 -13.84 44.67
CA CYS A 339 30.10 -14.71 43.50
C CYS A 339 28.79 -14.40 42.75
N TYR A 340 27.67 -14.27 43.47
CA TYR A 340 26.38 -13.87 42.90
C TYR A 340 26.47 -12.52 42.15
N VAL A 341 27.00 -11.49 42.82
CA VAL A 341 27.16 -10.14 42.25
C VAL A 341 28.10 -10.16 41.05
N SER A 342 29.16 -10.96 41.06
CA SER A 342 30.09 -11.08 39.94
C SER A 342 29.45 -11.72 38.70
N CYS A 343 28.58 -12.71 38.88
CA CYS A 343 27.83 -13.32 37.78
C CYS A 343 26.84 -12.32 37.16
N LEU A 344 26.12 -11.56 37.99
CA LEU A 344 25.22 -10.51 37.52
C LEU A 344 25.96 -9.38 36.80
N LEU A 345 27.12 -8.97 37.33
CA LEU A 345 27.95 -7.96 36.68
C LEU A 345 28.40 -8.44 35.29
N ALA A 346 28.81 -9.70 35.15
CA ALA A 346 29.24 -10.26 33.87
C ALA A 346 28.09 -10.34 32.85
N SER A 347 26.90 -10.79 33.26
CA SER A 347 25.73 -10.86 32.37
C SER A 347 25.24 -9.48 31.93
N TYR A 348 25.14 -8.52 32.87
CA TYR A 348 24.71 -7.15 32.53
C TYR A 348 25.76 -6.38 31.73
N SER A 349 27.06 -6.61 31.95
CA SER A 349 28.09 -6.02 31.09
C SER A 349 27.99 -6.53 29.65
N CYS A 350 27.64 -7.81 29.47
CA CYS A 350 27.44 -8.39 28.15
C CYS A 350 26.16 -7.83 27.47
N LEU A 351 25.08 -7.63 28.22
CA LEU A 351 23.86 -6.96 27.72
C LEU A 351 24.14 -5.52 27.27
N VAL A 352 24.90 -4.75 28.05
CA VAL A 352 25.32 -3.39 27.68
C VAL A 352 26.18 -3.41 26.41
N TYR A 353 27.10 -4.37 26.29
CA TYR A 353 27.92 -4.54 25.08
C TYR A 353 27.07 -4.82 23.83
N VAL A 354 26.03 -5.65 23.96
CA VAL A 354 25.10 -5.95 22.85
C VAL A 354 24.17 -4.77 22.55
N SER A 355 23.83 -3.95 23.55
CA SER A 355 22.92 -2.82 23.36
C SER A 355 23.57 -1.57 22.74
N LEU A 356 24.89 -1.40 22.90
CA LEU A 356 25.62 -0.19 22.47
C LEU A 356 26.22 -0.28 21.07
N ASP A 357 26.37 -1.47 20.51
CA ASP A 357 27.00 -1.69 19.22
C ASP A 357 25.93 -2.19 18.24
N GLU A 358 25.69 -1.45 17.15
CA GLU A 358 24.64 -1.80 16.18
C GLU A 358 25.18 -2.68 15.05
N LEU A 359 26.49 -2.94 15.03
CA LEU A 359 27.18 -3.70 13.99
C LEU A 359 27.89 -4.93 14.58
N HIS A 360 27.15 -5.81 15.25
CA HIS A 360 27.72 -7.09 15.67
C HIS A 360 27.87 -8.06 14.50
N SER A 361 29.05 -8.68 14.42
CA SER A 361 29.20 -9.91 13.65
C SER A 361 28.26 -10.98 14.19
N TYR A 362 27.64 -11.77 13.29
CA TYR A 362 26.81 -12.93 13.63
C TYR A 362 27.45 -13.84 14.69
N VAL A 363 28.79 -14.04 14.61
CA VAL A 363 29.55 -14.85 15.57
C VAL A 363 29.58 -14.20 16.95
N SER A 364 29.79 -12.89 17.03
CA SER A 364 29.82 -12.15 18.30
C SER A 364 28.47 -12.17 19.01
N CYS A 365 27.36 -12.09 18.26
CA CYS A 365 26.00 -12.18 18.79
C CYS A 365 25.70 -13.55 19.41
N ILE A 366 26.10 -14.63 18.73
CA ILE A 366 25.92 -15.99 19.26
C ILE A 366 26.76 -16.20 20.52
N VAL A 367 28.03 -15.77 20.50
CA VAL A 367 28.92 -15.92 21.65
C VAL A 367 28.41 -15.13 22.86
N SER A 368 27.96 -13.88 22.67
CA SER A 368 27.41 -13.07 23.75
C SER A 368 26.13 -13.70 24.32
N ALA A 369 25.25 -14.25 23.49
CA ALA A 369 24.05 -14.96 23.93
C ALA A 369 24.36 -16.14 24.86
N TYR A 370 25.30 -17.01 24.48
CA TYR A 370 25.71 -18.14 25.32
C TYR A 370 26.39 -17.70 26.63
N VAL A 371 27.22 -16.67 26.57
CA VAL A 371 27.90 -16.10 27.75
C VAL A 371 26.88 -15.53 28.73
N MET A 372 25.91 -14.74 28.25
CA MET A 372 24.82 -14.20 29.07
C MET A 372 24.04 -15.32 29.75
N GLN A 373 23.61 -16.32 28.98
CA GLN A 373 22.83 -17.46 29.48
C GLN A 373 23.57 -18.20 30.60
N PHE A 374 24.87 -18.46 30.41
CA PHE A 374 25.69 -19.11 31.43
C PHE A 374 25.74 -18.31 32.73
N PHE A 375 26.01 -17.01 32.65
CA PHE A 375 26.15 -16.17 33.84
C PHE A 375 24.82 -15.94 34.57
N PHE A 376 23.68 -15.87 33.86
CA PHE A 376 22.37 -15.83 34.51
C PHE A 376 22.07 -17.12 35.28
N LEU A 377 22.32 -18.28 34.67
CA LEU A 377 22.13 -19.57 35.35
C LEU A 377 23.07 -19.72 36.57
N ALA A 378 24.31 -19.25 36.45
CA ALA A 378 25.24 -19.21 37.57
C ALA A 378 24.74 -18.27 38.69
N ALA A 379 24.22 -17.09 38.36
CA ALA A 379 23.63 -16.18 39.34
C ALA A 379 22.43 -16.81 40.06
N PHE A 380 21.52 -17.48 39.34
CA PHE A 380 20.43 -18.24 39.97
C PHE A 380 20.93 -19.33 40.90
N SER A 381 22.01 -20.03 40.52
CA SER A 381 22.62 -21.07 41.35
C SER A 381 23.19 -20.48 42.65
N TRP A 382 23.91 -19.36 42.58
CA TRP A 382 24.43 -18.66 43.75
C TRP A 382 23.34 -18.07 44.64
N LEU A 383 22.24 -17.58 44.05
CA LEU A 383 21.08 -17.13 44.80
C LEU A 383 20.49 -18.26 45.65
N ASN A 384 20.35 -19.46 45.09
CA ASN A 384 19.91 -20.65 45.83
C ASN A 384 20.86 -21.00 46.98
N VAL A 385 22.18 -20.91 46.76
CA VAL A 385 23.20 -21.12 47.82
C VAL A 385 23.05 -20.09 48.94
N ILE A 386 22.78 -18.83 48.62
CA ILE A 386 22.54 -17.76 49.61
C ILE A 386 21.26 -18.04 50.40
N SER A 387 20.16 -18.43 49.74
CA SER A 387 18.92 -18.79 50.42
C SER A 387 19.11 -19.96 51.38
N PHE A 388 19.91 -20.95 50.98
CA PHE A 388 20.27 -22.07 51.85
C PHE A 388 21.14 -21.63 53.04
N ASP A 389 22.14 -20.78 52.83
CA ASP A 389 23.01 -20.22 53.87
C ASP A 389 22.19 -19.44 54.93
N ILE A 390 21.21 -18.66 54.48
CA ILE A 390 20.29 -17.93 55.38
C ILE A 390 19.38 -18.89 56.14
N TRP A 391 18.78 -19.88 55.46
CA TRP A 391 17.94 -20.89 56.10
C TRP A 391 18.71 -21.65 57.18
N TRP A 392 19.93 -22.08 56.89
CA TRP A 392 20.78 -22.80 57.85
C TRP A 392 21.23 -21.93 59.04
N THR A 393 21.34 -20.62 58.85
CA THR A 393 21.81 -19.70 59.90
C THR A 393 20.70 -19.28 60.87
N PHE A 394 19.45 -19.19 60.39
CA PHE A 394 18.31 -18.66 61.17
C PHE A 394 17.13 -19.62 61.37
N GLY A 395 17.06 -20.72 60.62
CA GLY A 395 16.05 -21.78 60.75
C GLY A 395 16.56 -22.92 61.61
#